data_AF-A3U861-F1
#
_entry.id   AF-A3U861-F1
#
_cell.length_a   1.000
_cell.length_b   1.000
_cell.length_c   1.000
_cell.angle_alpha   90.00
_cell.angle_beta   90.00
_cell.angle_gamma   90.00
#
_symmetry.space_group_name_H-M   'P 1'
#
loop_
_entity.id
_entity.type
_entity.pdbx_description
1 polymer ?
#
loop_
_entity_poly.entity_id
_entity_poly.type
_entity_poly.pdbx_seq_one_letter_code
_entity_poly.pdbx_strand_id
1 'polypeptide(L)'
;MSNLVKLVEALEDKIGKLVEKQSQSTHKIAKLERDLELSGAEVNNLQKHIEALEAKNQTLKTANAMLGSNEYKKETKLKINSLMREIDQCIVQLSE
;
A
#
# COMPACT_ATOMS: atom_id res chain seq x y z
N MET A 1 58.49 -31.28 18.33
CA MET A 1 57.50 -30.51 19.11
C MET A 1 57.12 -29.16 18.49
N SER A 2 58.06 -28.40 17.90
CA SER A 2 57.79 -27.08 17.26
C SER A 2 56.70 -27.06 16.17
N ASN A 3 56.63 -28.05 15.29
CA ASN A 3 55.74 -27.99 14.11
C ASN A 3 54.27 -28.27 14.45
N LEU A 4 54.01 -29.09 15.47
CA LEU A 4 52.65 -29.38 15.93
C LEU A 4 52.03 -28.15 16.59
N VAL A 5 52.81 -27.45 17.43
CA VAL A 5 52.38 -26.21 18.10
C VAL A 5 52.02 -25.14 17.06
N LYS A 6 52.89 -24.92 16.06
CA LYS A 6 52.61 -23.96 14.97
C LYS A 6 51.36 -24.32 14.16
N LEU A 7 51.09 -25.61 13.96
CA LEU A 7 49.90 -26.06 13.23
C LEU A 7 48.63 -25.81 14.05
N VAL A 8 48.69 -26.04 15.36
CA VAL A 8 47.58 -25.76 16.29
C VAL A 8 47.30 -24.26 16.36
N GLU A 9 48.33 -23.41 16.48
CA GLU A 9 48.19 -21.94 16.46
C GLU A 9 47.54 -21.44 15.17
N ALA A 10 47.94 -21.98 14.02
CA ALA A 10 47.34 -21.62 12.73
C ALA A 10 45.88 -22.09 12.59
N LEU A 11 45.52 -23.19 13.26
CA LEU A 11 44.15 -23.70 13.30
C LEU A 11 43.28 -22.82 14.20
N GLU A 12 43.79 -22.41 15.35
CA GLU A 12 43.12 -21.50 16.29
C GLU A 12 42.83 -20.14 15.63
N ASP A 13 43.79 -19.54 14.92
CA ASP A 13 43.57 -18.28 14.18
C ASP A 13 42.49 -18.43 13.11
N LYS A 14 42.50 -19.53 12.36
CA LYS A 14 41.47 -19.81 11.35
C LYS A 14 40.09 -20.00 11.97
N ILE A 15 40.00 -20.73 13.08
CA ILE A 15 38.74 -20.94 13.79
C ILE A 15 38.23 -19.62 14.34
N GLY A 16 39.09 -18.80 14.95
CA GLY A 16 38.74 -17.47 15.46
C GLY A 16 38.13 -16.58 14.38
N LYS A 17 38.78 -16.50 13.20
CA LYS A 17 38.26 -15.76 12.04
C LYS A 17 36.93 -16.30 11.54
N LEU A 18 36.75 -17.62 11.56
CA LEU A 18 35.53 -18.28 11.11
C LEU A 18 34.36 -17.98 12.05
N VAL A 19 34.60 -18.03 13.36
CA VAL A 19 33.62 -17.66 14.40
C VAL A 19 33.24 -16.18 14.30
N GLU A 20 34.21 -15.29 14.13
CA GLU A 20 33.94 -13.86 13.96
C GLU A 20 33.07 -13.60 12.73
N LYS A 21 33.44 -14.19 11.58
CA LYS A 21 32.66 -14.06 10.35
C LYS A 21 31.25 -14.62 10.49
N GLN A 22 31.09 -15.76 11.17
CA GLN A 22 29.78 -16.35 11.45
C GLN A 22 28.93 -15.40 12.29
N SER A 23 29.50 -14.84 13.36
CA SER A 23 28.83 -13.87 14.23
C SER A 23 28.37 -12.62 13.47
N GLN A 24 29.26 -12.05 12.63
CA GLN A 24 28.92 -10.91 11.78
C GLN A 24 27.79 -11.23 10.79
N SER A 25 27.83 -12.42 10.18
CA SER A 25 26.78 -12.87 9.26
C SER A 25 25.44 -13.03 9.96
N THR A 26 25.41 -13.65 11.15
CA THR A 26 24.19 -13.80 11.96
C THR A 26 23.61 -12.44 12.35
N HIS A 27 24.45 -11.50 12.79
CA HIS A 27 24.00 -10.14 13.09
C HIS A 27 23.42 -9.43 11.87
N LYS A 28 24.05 -9.60 10.69
CA LYS A 28 23.56 -9.01 9.45
C LYS A 28 22.21 -9.60 9.02
N ILE A 29 22.02 -10.90 9.15
CA ILE A 29 20.75 -11.58 8.86
C ILE A 29 19.65 -11.04 9.78
N ALA A 30 19.88 -11.01 11.10
CA ALA A 30 18.90 -10.50 12.05
C ALA A 30 18.52 -9.03 11.80
N LYS A 31 19.48 -8.22 11.35
CA LYS A 31 19.21 -6.83 10.93
C LYS A 31 18.33 -6.78 9.68
N LEU A 32 18.68 -7.55 8.65
CA LEU A 32 17.94 -7.58 7.39
C LEU A 32 16.50 -8.09 7.57
N GLU A 33 16.31 -9.09 8.43
CA GLU A 33 14.97 -9.60 8.77
C GLU A 33 14.11 -8.51 9.44
N ARG A 34 14.68 -7.75 10.39
CA ARG A 34 13.98 -6.63 11.02
C ARG A 34 13.64 -5.52 10.01
N ASP A 35 14.60 -5.16 9.15
CA ASP A 35 14.39 -4.13 8.13
C ASP A 35 13.30 -4.55 7.13
N LEU A 36 13.24 -5.85 6.79
CA LEU A 36 12.22 -6.42 5.92
C LEU A 36 10.82 -6.37 6.55
N GLU A 37 10.70 -6.71 7.85
CA GLU A 37 9.43 -6.61 8.59
C GLU A 37 8.92 -5.16 8.62
N LEU A 38 9.81 -4.20 8.92
CA LEU A 38 9.46 -2.78 8.95
C LEU A 38 9.00 -2.28 7.58
N SER A 39 9.75 -2.63 6.53
CA SER A 39 9.40 -2.28 5.14
C SER A 39 8.06 -2.90 4.73
N GLY A 40 7.80 -4.15 5.09
CA GLY A 40 6.52 -4.81 4.85
C GLY A 40 5.35 -4.15 5.58
N ALA A 41 5.55 -3.68 6.81
CA ALA A 41 4.54 -2.92 7.54
C ALA A 41 4.25 -1.56 6.89
N GLU A 42 5.28 -0.87 6.41
CA GLU A 42 5.15 0.42 5.72
C GLU A 42 4.39 0.28 4.40
N VAL A 43 4.71 -0.74 3.59
CA VAL A 43 3.99 -1.03 2.33
C VAL A 43 2.50 -1.27 2.60
N ASN A 44 2.16 -2.05 3.63
CA ASN A 44 0.76 -2.28 3.99
C ASN A 44 0.05 -1.00 4.43
N ASN A 45 0.74 -0.08 5.10
CA ASN A 45 0.16 1.20 5.50
C ASN A 45 -0.06 2.11 4.29
N LEU A 46 0.93 2.21 3.40
CA LEU A 46 0.81 2.97 2.15
C LEU A 46 -0.33 2.45 1.28
N GLN A 47 -0.50 1.13 1.18
CA GLN A 47 -1.60 0.53 0.42
C GLN A 47 -2.97 0.94 0.96
N LYS A 48 -3.15 0.90 2.29
CA LYS A 48 -4.39 1.39 2.94
C LYS A 48 -4.63 2.87 2.67
N HIS A 49 -3.57 3.67 2.65
CA HIS A 49 -3.69 5.10 2.37
C HIS A 49 -4.09 5.36 0.91
N ILE A 50 -3.55 4.60 -0.03
CA ILE A 50 -3.93 4.64 -1.45
C ILE A 50 -5.41 4.30 -1.61
N GLU A 51 -5.87 3.19 -1.02
CA GLU A 51 -7.28 2.77 -1.08
C GLU A 51 -8.22 3.84 -0.51
N ALA A 52 -7.84 4.47 0.61
CA ALA A 52 -8.62 5.56 1.20
C ALA A 52 -8.66 6.80 0.30
N LEU A 53 -7.55 7.14 -0.35
CA LEU A 53 -7.47 8.26 -1.29
C LEU A 53 -8.27 7.99 -2.57
N GLU A 54 -8.23 6.77 -3.09
CA GLU A 54 -9.02 6.34 -4.25
C GLU A 54 -10.52 6.43 -3.93
N ALA A 55 -10.95 5.93 -2.78
CA ALA A 55 -12.34 6.04 -2.33
C ALA A 55 -12.78 7.51 -2.24
N LYS A 56 -11.95 8.37 -1.62
CA LYS A 56 -12.23 9.81 -1.51
C LYS A 56 -12.29 10.47 -2.89
N ASN A 57 -11.39 10.12 -3.81
CA ASN A 57 -11.39 10.63 -5.17
C ASN A 57 -12.67 10.24 -5.91
N GLN A 58 -13.11 8.99 -5.77
CA GLN A 58 -14.33 8.51 -6.38
C GLN A 58 -15.57 9.22 -5.82
N THR A 59 -15.61 9.49 -4.51
CA THR A 59 -16.67 10.31 -3.91
C THR A 59 -16.68 11.72 -4.49
N LEU A 60 -15.51 12.35 -4.62
CA LEU A 60 -15.39 13.70 -5.19
C LEU A 60 -15.81 13.75 -6.65
N LYS A 61 -15.41 12.77 -7.47
CA LYS A 61 -15.86 12.63 -8.87
C LYS A 61 -17.38 12.51 -8.95
N THR A 62 -17.97 11.69 -8.10
CA THR A 62 -19.43 11.49 -8.04
C THR A 62 -20.13 12.79 -7.65
N ALA A 63 -19.65 13.49 -6.62
CA ALA A 63 -20.19 14.78 -6.23
C ALA A 63 -20.07 15.83 -7.35
N ASN A 64 -18.91 15.90 -8.03
CA ASN A 64 -18.70 16.80 -9.16
C ASN A 64 -19.58 16.47 -10.38
N ALA A 65 -19.87 15.19 -10.63
CA ALA A 65 -20.81 14.79 -11.68
C ALA A 65 -22.24 15.20 -11.31
N MET A 66 -22.67 14.97 -10.07
CA MET A 66 -23.98 15.39 -9.56
C MET A 66 -24.19 16.91 -9.61
N LEU A 67 -23.14 17.68 -9.31
CA LEU A 67 -23.15 19.15 -9.37
C LEU A 67 -23.03 19.71 -10.79
N GLY A 68 -22.98 18.87 -11.82
CA GLY A 68 -23.02 19.30 -13.22
C GLY A 68 -21.71 19.88 -13.74
N SER A 69 -20.57 19.32 -13.32
CA SER A 69 -19.25 19.63 -13.89
C SER A 69 -19.22 19.52 -15.42
N ASN A 70 -18.32 20.27 -16.08
CA ASN A 70 -18.27 20.35 -17.54
C ASN A 70 -18.08 19.00 -18.24
N GLU A 71 -17.45 18.01 -17.59
CA GLU A 71 -17.25 16.66 -18.12
C GLU A 71 -18.54 15.82 -18.15
N TYR A 72 -19.44 15.98 -17.18
CA TYR A 72 -20.68 15.17 -17.07
C TYR A 72 -21.96 15.96 -17.35
N LYS A 73 -21.82 17.23 -17.73
CA LYS A 73 -22.92 18.19 -17.94
C LYS A 73 -24.08 17.66 -18.79
N LYS A 74 -23.77 16.90 -19.86
CA LYS A 74 -24.78 16.31 -20.75
C LYS A 74 -25.56 15.20 -20.06
N GLU A 75 -24.87 14.30 -19.38
CA GLU A 75 -25.45 13.12 -18.74
C GLU A 75 -26.27 13.53 -17.50
N THR A 76 -25.76 14.45 -16.70
CA THR A 76 -26.47 15.05 -15.57
C THR A 76 -27.73 15.80 -16.04
N LYS A 77 -27.67 16.57 -17.13
CA LYS A 77 -28.83 17.25 -17.70
C LYS A 77 -29.91 16.28 -18.18
N LEU A 78 -29.52 15.18 -18.82
CA LEU A 78 -30.45 14.13 -19.25
C LEU A 78 -31.13 13.48 -18.04
N LYS A 79 -30.38 13.18 -16.98
CA LYS A 79 -30.92 12.57 -15.76
C LYS A 79 -31.90 13.50 -15.02
N ILE A 80 -31.57 14.79 -14.90
CA ILE A 80 -32.48 15.81 -14.34
C ILE A 80 -33.76 15.93 -15.17
N ASN A 81 -33.65 15.98 -16.50
CA ASN A 81 -34.84 16.02 -17.37
C ASN A 81 -35.72 14.77 -17.25
N SER A 82 -35.13 13.59 -17.05
CA SER A 82 -35.88 12.36 -16.79
C SER A 82 -36.65 12.44 -15.47
N LEU A 83 -35.98 12.87 -14.40
CA LEU A 83 -36.60 13.03 -13.07
C LEU A 83 -37.73 14.06 -13.07
N MET A 84 -37.57 15.19 -13.76
CA MET A 84 -38.65 16.17 -13.90
C MET A 84 -39.88 15.57 -14.60
N ARG A 85 -39.69 14.80 -15.67
CA ARG A 85 -40.81 14.12 -16.35
C ARG A 85 -41.52 13.10 -15.48
N GLU A 86 -40.77 12.34 -14.67
CA GLU A 86 -41.35 11.41 -13.70
C GLU A 86 -42.17 12.15 -12.63
N ILE A 87 -41.66 13.29 -12.15
CA ILE A 87 -42.38 14.15 -11.21
C ILE A 87 -43.67 14.69 -11.85
N ASP A 88 -43.60 15.21 -13.08
CA ASP A 88 -44.78 15.71 -13.80
C ASP A 88 -45.84 14.61 -13.99
N GLN A 89 -45.43 13.38 -14.33
CA GLN A 89 -46.34 12.24 -14.41
C GLN A 89 -46.97 11.90 -13.06
N CYS A 90 -46.20 11.91 -11.98
CA CYS A 90 -46.69 11.67 -10.63
C CYS A 90 -47.70 12.75 -10.20
N ILE A 91 -47.44 14.01 -10.55
CA ILE A 91 -48.35 15.13 -10.28
C ILE A 91 -49.68 14.93 -11.01
N VAL A 92 -49.65 14.58 -12.30
CA VAL A 92 -50.86 14.29 -13.08
C VAL A 92 -51.66 13.14 -12.46
N GLN A 93 -50.99 12.04 -12.09
CA GLN A 93 -51.63 10.90 -11.43
C GLN A 93 -52.26 11.23 -10.06
N LEU A 94 -51.75 12.25 -9.36
CA LEU A 94 -52.28 12.72 -8.08
C LEU A 94 -53.39 13.77 -8.23
N SER A 95 -53.57 14.33 -9.43
CA SER A 95 -54.58 15.35 -9.72
C SER A 95 -55.75 14.84 -10.57
N GLU A 96 -55.70 13.58 -11.01
CA GLU A 96 -56.86 12.73 -11.27
C GLU A 96 -57.40 12.12 -9.97
#